data_AF-A0A420W5Q7-F1
#
_entry.id   AF-A0A420W5Q7-F1
#
_cell.length_a   1.000
_cell.length_b   1.000
_cell.length_c   1.000
_cell.angle_alpha   90.00
_cell.angle_beta   90.00
_cell.angle_gamma   90.00
#
_symmetry.space_group_name_H-M   'P 1'
#
loop_
_entity.id
_entity.type
_entity.pdbx_description
1 polymer ?
#
loop_
_entity_poly.entity_id
_entity_poly.type
_entity_poly.pdbx_seq_one_letter_code
_entity_poly.pdbx_strand_id
1 'polypeptide(L)'
;MDERKKRKAQRKFEDQIKKVKSEDVEKVLKKREEIEEKLKGQLRKFIYEIKLLFELLSDFKGGKYREVPWHTIAATIAALLYVLNPLDVIPDFISVVGQIDDAFVLGLCLTLIEKDLNKYKVWREERKEEKTS
;
A
#
# COMPACT_ATOMS: atom_id res chain seq x y z
N MET A 1 -9.40 -1.78 28.30
CA MET A 1 -9.99 -2.47 27.14
C MET A 1 -11.28 -3.17 27.59
N ASP A 2 -12.43 -2.74 27.09
CA ASP A 2 -13.76 -2.99 27.67
C ASP A 2 -14.23 -4.45 27.42
N GLU A 3 -14.23 -5.31 28.45
CA GLU A 3 -14.54 -6.75 28.36
C GLU A 3 -15.90 -7.04 27.69
N ARG A 4 -16.84 -6.09 27.77
CA ARG A 4 -18.15 -6.19 27.13
C ARG A 4 -18.07 -6.14 25.61
N LYS A 5 -17.15 -5.35 25.04
CA LYS A 5 -16.93 -5.28 23.58
C LYS A 5 -16.31 -6.58 23.06
N LYS A 6 -15.34 -7.14 23.80
CA LYS A 6 -14.69 -8.42 23.46
C LYS A 6 -15.69 -9.58 23.46
N ARG A 7 -16.54 -9.68 24.49
CA ARG A 7 -17.62 -10.68 24.58
C ARG A 7 -18.66 -10.56 23.46
N LYS A 8 -19.06 -9.32 23.09
CA LYS A 8 -19.98 -9.11 21.96
C LYS A 8 -19.36 -9.48 20.61
N ALA A 9 -18.08 -9.16 20.40
CA ALA A 9 -17.35 -9.55 19.20
C ALA A 9 -17.23 -11.08 19.09
N GLN A 10 -16.89 -11.76 20.19
CA GLN A 10 -16.84 -13.23 20.24
C GLN A 10 -18.19 -13.89 19.95
N ARG A 11 -19.29 -13.42 20.55
CA ARG A 11 -20.62 -13.96 20.27
C ARG A 11 -21.04 -13.78 18.81
N LYS A 12 -20.80 -12.60 18.24
CA LYS A 12 -21.08 -12.35 16.81
C LYS A 12 -20.25 -13.26 15.90
N PHE A 13 -18.99 -13.50 16.27
CA PHE A 13 -18.10 -14.39 15.52
C PHE A 13 -18.55 -15.86 15.60
N GLU A 14 -18.93 -16.34 16.78
CA GLU A 14 -19.49 -17.70 16.96
C GLU A 14 -20.80 -17.90 16.19
N ASP A 15 -21.70 -16.91 16.21
CA ASP A 15 -22.96 -16.95 15.46
C ASP A 15 -22.75 -16.92 13.93
N GLN A 16 -21.66 -16.30 13.46
CA GLN A 16 -21.25 -16.32 12.04
C GLN A 16 -20.66 -17.68 11.67
N ILE A 17 -19.78 -18.25 12.50
CA ILE A 17 -19.17 -19.58 12.26
C ILE A 17 -20.24 -20.67 12.19
N LYS A 18 -21.26 -20.62 13.05
CA LYS A 18 -22.38 -21.58 13.03
C LYS A 18 -23.22 -21.52 11.74
N LYS A 19 -23.12 -20.43 10.97
CA LYS A 19 -23.84 -20.25 9.70
C LYS A 19 -23.02 -20.63 8.47
N VAL A 20 -21.70 -20.84 8.61
CA VAL A 20 -20.85 -21.29 7.51
C VAL A 20 -21.23 -22.73 7.17
N LYS A 21 -21.71 -22.95 5.95
CA LYS A 21 -22.08 -24.28 5.46
C LYS A 21 -21.00 -24.83 4.54
N SER A 22 -21.01 -26.14 4.32
CA SER A 22 -20.21 -26.80 3.29
C SER A 22 -20.41 -26.19 1.90
N GLU A 23 -21.62 -25.70 1.62
CA GLU A 23 -21.98 -24.95 0.42
C GLU A 23 -21.12 -23.69 0.21
N ASP A 24 -20.69 -23.02 1.28
CA ASP A 24 -19.85 -21.82 1.19
C ASP A 24 -18.39 -22.18 0.90
N VAL A 25 -17.92 -23.33 1.39
CA VAL A 25 -16.60 -23.88 1.02
C VAL A 25 -16.56 -24.17 -0.47
N GLU A 26 -17.60 -24.80 -1.02
CA GLU A 26 -17.68 -25.11 -2.44
C GLU A 26 -17.74 -23.84 -3.32
N LYS A 27 -18.47 -22.80 -2.88
CA LYS A 27 -18.49 -21.50 -3.56
C LYS A 27 -17.12 -20.85 -3.61
N VAL A 28 -16.34 -20.90 -2.52
CA VAL A 28 -14.99 -20.33 -2.48
C VAL A 28 -14.05 -21.11 -3.39
N LEU A 29 -14.11 -22.44 -3.37
CA LEU A 29 -13.29 -23.29 -4.24
C LEU A 29 -13.62 -23.08 -5.72
N LYS A 30 -14.90 -22.94 -6.09
CA LYS A 30 -15.32 -22.60 -7.47
C LYS A 30 -14.84 -21.22 -7.92
N LYS A 31 -14.64 -20.28 -6.98
CA LYS A 31 -14.15 -18.92 -7.26
C LYS A 31 -12.64 -18.78 -7.08
N ARG A 32 -11.91 -19.87 -6.83
CA ARG A 32 -10.47 -19.85 -6.59
C ARG A 32 -9.71 -19.13 -7.70
N GLU A 33 -10.01 -19.45 -8.97
CA GLU A 33 -9.37 -18.81 -10.12
C GLU A 33 -9.62 -17.30 -10.16
N GLU A 34 -10.85 -16.85 -9.89
CA GLU A 34 -11.19 -15.42 -9.83
C GLU A 34 -10.42 -14.70 -8.70
N ILE A 35 -10.27 -15.36 -7.54
CA ILE A 35 -9.51 -14.83 -6.40
C ILE A 35 -8.02 -14.76 -6.76
N GLU A 36 -7.46 -15.82 -7.33
CA GLU A 36 -6.06 -15.85 -7.75
C GLU A 36 -5.76 -14.78 -8.80
N GLU A 37 -6.63 -14.58 -9.79
CA GLU A 37 -6.46 -13.53 -10.80
C GLU A 37 -6.57 -12.12 -10.21
N LYS A 38 -7.52 -11.89 -9.28
CA LYS A 38 -7.61 -10.61 -8.56
C LYS A 38 -6.34 -10.33 -7.75
N LEU A 39 -5.82 -11.33 -7.03
CA LEU A 39 -4.59 -11.21 -6.25
C LEU A 39 -3.38 -10.94 -7.14
N LYS A 40 -3.21 -11.69 -8.24
CA LYS A 40 -2.13 -11.43 -9.21
C LYS A 40 -2.23 -10.02 -9.80
N GLY A 41 -3.43 -9.56 -10.13
CA GLY A 41 -3.67 -8.20 -10.63
C GLY A 41 -3.26 -7.14 -9.61
N GLN A 42 -3.65 -7.32 -8.34
CA GLN A 42 -3.26 -6.43 -7.24
C GLN A 42 -1.75 -6.44 -7.01
N LEU A 43 -1.11 -7.61 -6.99
CA LEU A 43 0.34 -7.74 -6.85
C LEU A 43 1.10 -7.08 -8.00
N ARG A 44 0.64 -7.27 -9.25
CA ARG A 44 1.24 -6.62 -10.42
C ARG A 44 1.16 -5.10 -10.31
N LYS A 45 0.00 -4.57 -9.90
CA LYS A 45 -0.19 -3.14 -9.66
C LYS A 45 0.74 -2.63 -8.55
N PHE A 46 0.84 -3.36 -7.45
CA PHE A 46 1.70 -3.02 -6.33
C PHE A 46 3.19 -3.00 -6.72
N ILE A 47 3.66 -4.02 -7.44
CA ILE A 47 5.03 -4.08 -7.97
C ILE A 47 5.30 -2.91 -8.92
N TYR A 48 4.33 -2.57 -9.77
CA TYR A 48 4.45 -1.42 -10.67
C TYR A 48 4.56 -0.10 -9.90
N GLU A 49 3.76 0.09 -8.85
CA GLU A 49 3.84 1.29 -8.00
C GLU A 49 5.19 1.38 -7.29
N ILE A 50 5.70 0.29 -6.71
CA ILE A 50 7.04 0.26 -6.11
C ILE A 50 8.11 0.62 -7.15
N LYS A 51 8.04 0.05 -8.35
CA LYS A 51 8.99 0.36 -9.43
C LYS A 51 8.96 1.84 -9.79
N LEU A 52 7.77 2.43 -9.87
CA LEU A 52 7.59 3.86 -10.14
C LEU A 52 8.22 4.74 -9.03
N LEU A 53 8.08 4.35 -7.77
CA LEU A 53 8.74 5.05 -6.64
C LEU A 53 10.27 5.02 -6.78
N PHE A 54 10.85 3.88 -7.14
CA PHE A 54 12.29 3.77 -7.40
C PHE A 54 12.75 4.60 -8.60
N GLU A 55 11.98 4.60 -9.69
CA GLU A 55 12.26 5.43 -10.87
C GLU A 55 12.23 6.92 -10.51
N LEU A 56 11.24 7.36 -9.73
CA LEU A 56 11.15 8.74 -9.24
C LEU A 56 12.41 9.15 -8.46
N LEU A 57 12.86 8.31 -7.52
CA LEU A 57 14.08 8.57 -6.76
C LEU A 57 15.34 8.60 -7.65
N SER A 58 15.40 7.71 -8.64
CA SER A 58 16.50 7.63 -9.60
C SER A 58 16.59 8.89 -10.47
N ASP A 59 15.46 9.33 -11.04
CA ASP A 59 15.39 10.52 -11.88
C ASP A 59 15.61 11.81 -11.08
N PHE A 60 15.14 11.85 -9.84
CA PHE A 60 15.43 12.93 -8.90
C PHE A 60 16.93 13.02 -8.59
N LYS A 61 17.56 11.91 -8.21
CA LYS A 61 19.01 11.83 -7.95
C LYS A 61 19.83 12.19 -9.19
N GLY A 62 19.40 11.73 -10.37
CA GLY A 62 20.03 12.04 -11.65
C GLY A 62 19.80 13.46 -12.16
N GLY A 63 19.00 14.28 -11.45
CA GLY A 63 18.67 15.64 -11.84
C GLY A 63 17.77 15.77 -13.07
N LYS A 64 17.18 14.67 -13.55
CA LYS A 64 16.29 14.65 -14.72
C LYS A 64 14.89 15.19 -14.38
N TYR A 65 14.47 15.05 -13.12
CA TYR A 65 13.19 15.51 -12.64
C TYR A 65 13.33 16.13 -11.25
N ARG A 66 13.19 17.46 -11.16
CA ARG A 66 13.33 18.25 -9.91
C ARG A 66 12.07 19.00 -9.51
N GLU A 67 10.99 18.84 -10.26
CA GLU A 67 9.71 19.49 -10.01
C GLU A 67 8.90 18.84 -8.87
N VAL A 68 9.48 17.86 -8.18
CA VAL A 68 8.89 17.21 -7.01
C VAL A 68 9.31 17.90 -5.71
N PRO A 69 8.36 18.18 -4.82
CA PRO A 69 8.67 18.69 -3.49
C PRO A 69 9.52 17.71 -2.67
N TRP A 70 10.34 18.23 -1.76
CA TRP A 70 11.19 17.41 -0.90
C TRP A 70 10.40 16.46 0.01
N HIS A 71 9.22 16.89 0.48
CA HIS A 71 8.34 16.03 1.28
C HIS A 71 7.93 14.75 0.53
N THR A 72 7.79 14.84 -0.79
CA THR A 72 7.41 13.69 -1.65
C THR A 72 8.55 12.70 -1.78
N ILE A 73 9.80 13.18 -1.84
CA ILE A 73 10.99 12.33 -1.79
C ILE A 73 11.10 11.65 -0.42
N ALA A 74 10.94 12.39 0.68
CA ALA A 74 10.98 11.84 2.04
C ALA A 74 9.91 10.77 2.26
N ALA A 75 8.66 11.03 1.85
CA ALA A 75 7.56 10.08 1.96
C ALA A 75 7.76 8.85 1.06
N THR A 76 8.34 9.01 -0.13
CA THR A 76 8.70 7.88 -1.01
C THR A 76 9.75 6.98 -0.35
N ILE A 77 10.78 7.57 0.24
CA ILE A 77 11.81 6.81 0.99
C ILE A 77 11.18 6.08 2.17
N ALA A 78 10.35 6.76 2.97
CA ALA A 78 9.65 6.15 4.10
C ALA A 78 8.76 4.96 3.67
N ALA A 79 8.00 5.12 2.59
CA ALA A 79 7.15 4.06 2.04
C ALA A 79 7.98 2.84 1.58
N LEU A 80 9.12 3.05 0.91
CA LEU A 80 9.99 1.96 0.46
C LEU A 80 10.69 1.25 1.63
N LEU A 81 11.13 1.98 2.65
CA LEU A 81 11.71 1.39 3.87
C LEU A 81 10.67 0.55 4.61
N TYR A 82 9.42 1.02 4.69
CA TYR A 82 8.33 0.25 5.27
C TYR A 82 8.04 -1.05 4.50
N VAL A 83 8.10 -1.02 3.17
CA VAL A 83 7.95 -2.24 2.34
C VAL A 83 9.08 -3.24 2.60
N LEU A 84 10.31 -2.76 2.81
CA LEU A 84 11.48 -3.60 3.05
C LEU A 84 11.42 -4.27 4.43
N ASN A 85 11.09 -3.48 5.45
CA ASN A 85 10.99 -3.97 6.82
C ASN A 85 9.88 -3.24 7.58
N PRO A 86 8.63 -3.74 7.51
CA PRO A 86 7.51 -3.09 8.17
C PRO A 86 7.70 -3.06 9.69
N LEU A 87 8.44 -4.01 10.26
CA LEU A 87 8.64 -4.16 11.70
C LEU A 87 9.81 -3.35 12.27
N ASP A 88 10.61 -2.65 11.47
CA ASP A 88 11.85 -1.96 11.92
C ASP A 88 11.72 -0.43 11.90
N VAL A 89 10.91 0.11 10.96
CA VAL A 89 10.51 1.53 10.97
C VAL A 89 9.55 1.85 12.14
N ILE A 90 8.72 0.88 12.51
CA ILE A 90 7.72 1.00 13.59
C ILE A 90 8.40 1.16 14.99
N PRO A 91 9.37 0.32 15.40
CA PRO A 91 10.08 0.43 16.69
C PRO A 91 10.74 1.79 16.95
N ASP A 92 11.40 2.37 15.95
CA ASP A 92 12.14 3.63 16.12
C ASP A 92 11.18 4.84 16.26
N PHE A 93 10.00 4.82 15.64
CA PHE A 93 9.00 5.90 15.72
C PHE A 93 8.01 5.76 16.90
N ILE A 94 7.67 4.53 17.32
CA ILE A 94 6.77 4.26 18.45
C ILE A 94 7.33 4.82 19.77
N SER A 95 8.64 4.94 19.90
CA SER A 95 9.27 5.54 21.08
C SER A 95 8.96 7.04 21.24
N VAL A 96 8.44 7.73 20.21
CA VAL A 96 8.22 9.19 20.22
C VAL A 96 6.75 9.60 20.05
N VAL A 97 5.90 8.83 19.34
CA VAL A 97 4.55 9.29 18.95
C VAL A 97 3.48 8.24 19.28
N GLY A 98 3.10 8.15 20.56
CA GLY A 98 2.00 7.29 21.00
C GLY A 98 0.63 7.92 20.70
N GLN A 99 0.01 7.58 19.55
CA GLN A 99 -1.46 7.50 19.30
C GLN A 99 -1.87 7.41 17.81
N ILE A 100 -0.93 7.45 16.86
CA ILE A 100 -1.27 7.33 15.43
C ILE A 100 -1.27 5.86 15.03
N ASP A 101 -2.37 5.38 14.45
CA ASP A 101 -2.51 4.02 13.91
C ASP A 101 -1.59 3.84 12.68
N ASP A 102 -0.85 2.73 12.59
CA ASP A 102 0.21 2.51 11.59
C ASP A 102 -0.29 2.61 10.14
N ALA A 103 -1.53 2.17 9.90
CA ALA A 103 -2.18 2.27 8.60
C ALA A 103 -2.53 3.71 8.21
N PHE A 104 -2.73 4.60 9.20
CA PHE A 104 -3.08 5.99 8.98
C PHE A 104 -1.88 6.80 8.50
N VAL A 105 -0.69 6.58 9.06
CA VAL A 105 0.55 7.26 8.61
C VAL A 105 0.87 6.87 7.17
N LEU A 106 0.83 5.57 6.85
CA LEU A 106 1.05 5.09 5.48
C LEU A 106 -0.01 5.68 4.52
N GLY A 107 -1.28 5.69 4.93
CA GLY A 107 -2.37 6.30 4.16
C GLY A 107 -2.13 7.78 3.88
N LEU A 108 -1.75 8.57 4.90
CA LEU A 108 -1.43 9.98 4.73
C LEU A 108 -0.23 10.21 3.81
N CYS A 109 0.86 9.46 3.98
CA CYS A 109 2.02 9.54 3.10
C CYS A 109 1.61 9.29 1.65
N LEU A 110 0.87 8.21 1.38
CA LEU A 110 0.40 7.87 0.04
C LEU A 110 -0.51 8.95 -0.55
N THR A 111 -1.47 9.47 0.22
CA THR A 111 -2.36 10.56 -0.23
C THR A 111 -1.59 11.86 -0.52
N LEU A 112 -0.59 12.18 0.29
CA LEU A 112 0.24 13.38 0.08
C LEU A 112 1.06 13.29 -1.21
N ILE A 113 1.60 12.11 -1.52
CA ILE A 113 2.44 11.93 -2.70
C ILE A 113 1.67 11.55 -3.96
N GLU A 114 0.41 11.14 -3.86
CA GLU A 114 -0.40 10.66 -4.99
C GLU A 114 -0.46 11.68 -6.13
N LYS A 115 -0.67 12.95 -5.80
CA LYS A 115 -0.71 14.04 -6.80
C LYS A 115 0.63 14.20 -7.51
N ASP A 116 1.73 14.16 -6.77
CA ASP A 116 3.07 14.35 -7.33
C ASP A 116 3.55 13.12 -8.11
N LEU A 117 3.18 11.92 -7.66
CA LEU A 117 3.38 10.68 -8.40
C LEU A 117 2.62 10.67 -9.72
N ASN A 118 1.39 11.17 -9.74
CA ASN A 118 0.64 11.27 -10.98
C ASN A 118 1.28 12.27 -11.96
N LYS A 119 1.79 13.41 -11.49
CA LYS A 119 2.59 14.32 -12.34
C LYS A 119 3.85 13.63 -12.87
N TYR A 120 4.58 12.90 -12.03
CA TYR A 120 5.75 12.14 -12.46
C TYR A 120 5.41 11.06 -13.50
N LYS A 121 4.29 10.35 -13.33
CA LYS A 121 3.81 9.37 -14.32
C LYS A 121 3.60 10.03 -15.68
N VAL A 122 2.89 11.15 -15.72
CA VAL A 122 2.61 11.88 -16.97
C VAL A 122 3.91 12.30 -17.64
N TRP A 123 4.80 12.97 -16.91
CA TRP A 123 6.12 13.37 -17.41
C TRP A 123 6.94 12.19 -17.95
N ARG A 124 6.90 11.04 -17.26
CA ARG A 124 7.64 9.84 -17.67
C ARG A 124 7.08 9.22 -18.95
N GLU A 125 5.75 9.19 -19.10
CA GLU A 125 5.12 8.64 -20.30
C GLU A 125 5.38 9.53 -21.53
N GLU A 126 5.29 10.86 -21.38
CA GLU A 126 5.68 11.82 -22.44
C GLU A 126 7.13 11.57 -22.93
N ARG A 127 8.06 11.36 -21.99
CA ARG A 127 9.48 11.07 -22.30
C ARG A 127 9.74 9.70 -22.93
N LYS A 128 8.83 8.73 -22.76
CA LYS A 128 8.94 7.41 -23.41
C LYS A 128 8.45 7.46 -24.86
N GLU A 129 7.40 8.23 -25.11
CA GLU A 129 6.86 8.45 -26.46
C GLU A 129 7.86 9.22 -27.34
N GLU A 130 8.55 10.22 -26.78
CA GLU A 130 9.62 10.97 -27.46
C GLU A 130 10.83 10.12 -27.91
N LYS A 131 11.10 8.99 -27.23
CA LYS A 131 12.24 8.11 -27.56
C LYS A 131 11.90 7.00 -28.55
N THR A 132 10.62 6.84 -28.87
CA THR A 132 10.11 5.79 -29.77
C THR A 132 9.68 6.36 -31.13
N SER A 133 9.73 7.69 -31.28
CA SER A 133 9.57 8.42 -32.55
C SER A 133 10.92 8.85 -33.09
#